data_AF-A0A5C4VUS5-F1
#
_entry.id   AF-A0A5C4VUS5-F1
#
_cell.length_a   1.000
_cell.length_b   1.000
_cell.length_c   1.000
_cell.angle_alpha   90.00
_cell.angle_beta   90.00
_cell.angle_gamma   90.00
#
_symmetry.space_group_name_H-M   'P 1'
#
loop_
_entity.id
_entity.type
_entity.pdbx_description
1 polymer ?
#
loop_
_entity_poly.entity_id
_entity_poly.type
_entity_poly.pdbx_seq_one_letter_code
_entity_poly.pdbx_strand_id
1 'polypeptide(L)'
;MDIDLYPTRPFHVREATELGLTRTQIWRAAAAGLLVRIGAGTYRRIDTPDSVSLRVHSLRCSVAAHQIVVDRTAAWVHGVDVHTFAEHDAIAAVETCSLRGRHATRRRELSGRQRDLLPTDIVEIEGVRVTSPLRTALDLGCNLQRREAYAAMCLLARHHGFTSIDLLRQEPRFRRRRGVVQCRPLAALVDPRVESHREAWVLLEILDEGLPKPEPQWWIEIDGVPTYRLDFAYPAARVCVEYDGEEFHDLLEEQREYDAERRRWLRDHGWVVIVVKRGDFTGAARTRWIRDLEEALAPSYSNRRWSKW
;
A
#
# COMPACT_ATOMS: atom_id res chain seq x y z
N MET A 1 -31.26 3.92 -9.81
CA MET A 1 -30.51 5.10 -10.31
C MET A 1 -29.67 4.57 -11.46
N ASP A 2 -29.68 5.24 -12.61
CA ASP A 2 -29.09 4.70 -13.85
C ASP A 2 -27.62 5.12 -13.96
N ILE A 3 -26.72 4.14 -14.12
CA ILE A 3 -25.27 4.37 -14.22
C ILE A 3 -24.87 4.98 -15.57
N ASP A 4 -25.69 4.78 -16.61
CA ASP A 4 -25.41 5.27 -17.97
C ASP A 4 -25.63 6.77 -18.14
N LEU A 5 -26.19 7.42 -17.12
CA LEU A 5 -26.22 8.88 -16.99
C LEU A 5 -24.84 9.50 -16.73
N TYR A 6 -23.85 8.69 -16.37
CA TYR A 6 -22.51 9.18 -16.01
C TYR A 6 -21.47 8.81 -17.09
N PRO A 7 -20.48 9.68 -17.35
CA PRO A 7 -19.43 9.40 -18.30
C PRO A 7 -18.67 8.10 -17.98
N THR A 8 -18.35 7.34 -19.02
CA THR A 8 -17.49 6.15 -18.94
C THR A 8 -16.03 6.50 -18.65
N ARG A 9 -15.64 7.75 -18.92
CA ARG A 9 -14.36 8.34 -18.52
C ARG A 9 -14.47 9.03 -17.16
N PRO A 10 -13.36 9.19 -16.43
CA PRO A 10 -13.33 10.07 -15.27
C PRO A 10 -13.74 11.48 -15.63
N PHE A 11 -14.41 12.14 -14.71
CA PHE A 11 -14.79 13.53 -14.85
C PHE A 11 -14.67 14.27 -13.52
N HIS A 12 -14.24 15.52 -13.60
CA HIS A 12 -14.17 16.42 -12.47
C HIS A 12 -15.55 17.04 -12.22
N VAL A 13 -15.90 17.30 -10.97
CA VAL A 13 -17.15 17.98 -10.56
C VAL A 13 -17.30 19.39 -11.13
N ARG A 14 -16.22 19.94 -11.72
CA ARG A 14 -16.24 21.23 -12.44
C ARG A 14 -16.76 21.06 -13.87
N GLU A 15 -16.58 19.89 -14.47
CA GLU A 15 -17.16 19.49 -15.76
C GLU A 15 -18.64 19.14 -15.63
N ALA A 16 -19.19 19.03 -14.40
CA ALA A 16 -20.55 18.57 -14.16
C ALA A 16 -21.59 19.34 -15.00
N THR A 17 -21.48 20.66 -15.06
CA THR A 17 -22.40 21.51 -15.84
C THR A 17 -22.31 21.24 -17.34
N GLU A 18 -21.09 21.03 -17.88
CA GLU A 18 -20.87 20.70 -19.29
C GLU A 18 -21.40 19.31 -19.64
N LEU A 19 -21.44 18.42 -18.66
CA LEU A 19 -21.96 17.06 -18.76
C LEU A 19 -23.47 16.96 -18.49
N GLY A 20 -24.16 18.09 -18.24
CA GLY A 20 -25.58 18.10 -17.90
C GLY A 20 -25.91 17.50 -16.52
N LEU A 21 -24.91 17.40 -15.64
CA LEU A 21 -25.00 16.83 -14.30
C LEU A 21 -25.01 17.91 -13.22
N THR A 22 -25.85 17.74 -12.21
CA THR A 22 -25.84 18.55 -10.99
C THR A 22 -24.92 17.92 -9.94
N ARG A 23 -24.39 18.75 -9.02
CA ARG A 23 -23.60 18.27 -7.87
C ARG A 23 -24.39 17.28 -7.01
N THR A 24 -25.70 17.49 -6.87
CA THR A 24 -26.59 16.61 -6.11
C THR A 24 -26.72 15.23 -6.77
N GLN A 25 -26.81 15.16 -8.10
CA GLN A 25 -26.82 13.88 -8.83
C GLN A 25 -25.52 13.11 -8.65
N ILE A 26 -24.38 13.79 -8.69
CA ILE A 26 -23.07 13.16 -8.47
C ILE A 26 -22.98 12.62 -7.05
N TRP A 27 -23.37 13.41 -6.04
CA TRP A 27 -23.33 12.99 -4.64
C TRP A 27 -24.25 11.78 -4.38
N ARG A 28 -25.48 11.80 -4.91
CA ARG A 28 -26.43 10.68 -4.77
C ARG A 28 -25.90 9.39 -5.42
N ALA A 29 -25.28 9.48 -6.59
CA ALA A 29 -24.71 8.30 -7.24
C ALA A 29 -23.47 7.76 -6.55
N ALA A 30 -22.63 8.64 -5.97
CA ALA A 30 -21.53 8.20 -5.13
C ALA A 30 -22.04 7.48 -3.86
N ALA A 31 -23.05 8.06 -3.18
CA ALA A 31 -23.68 7.43 -2.01
C ALA A 31 -24.37 6.10 -2.34
N ALA A 32 -24.87 5.94 -3.56
CA ALA A 32 -25.48 4.71 -4.05
C ALA A 32 -24.48 3.70 -4.64
N GLY A 33 -23.17 3.96 -4.58
CA GLY A 33 -22.13 3.05 -5.08
C GLY A 33 -21.99 2.99 -6.60
N LEU A 34 -22.67 3.86 -7.35
CA LEU A 34 -22.57 3.92 -8.82
C LEU A 34 -21.34 4.70 -9.28
N LEU A 35 -20.90 5.67 -8.47
CA LEU A 35 -19.68 6.43 -8.72
C LEU A 35 -18.67 6.17 -7.61
N VAL A 36 -17.43 5.93 -8.02
CA VAL A 36 -16.27 5.90 -7.12
C VAL A 36 -15.57 7.25 -7.23
N ARG A 37 -15.35 7.89 -6.09
CA ARG A 37 -14.53 9.08 -6.02
C ARG A 37 -13.07 8.67 -6.10
N ILE A 38 -12.35 9.20 -7.09
CA ILE A 38 -10.94 8.84 -7.35
C ILE A 38 -9.97 9.95 -6.97
N GLY A 39 -10.45 11.15 -6.65
CA GLY A 39 -9.56 12.26 -6.27
C GLY A 39 -10.32 13.52 -5.90
N ALA A 40 -9.61 14.64 -5.84
CA ALA A 40 -10.11 15.96 -5.41
C ALA A 40 -11.24 16.53 -6.28
N GLY A 41 -12.43 15.95 -6.19
CA GLY A 41 -13.59 16.31 -7.01
C GLY A 41 -13.73 15.49 -8.29
N THR A 42 -12.90 14.48 -8.52
CA THR A 42 -13.00 13.59 -9.69
C THR A 42 -13.70 12.29 -9.33
N TYR A 43 -14.63 11.88 -10.19
CA TYR A 43 -15.42 10.66 -10.06
C TYR A 43 -15.23 9.78 -11.29
N ARG A 44 -15.36 8.47 -11.11
CA ARG A 44 -15.54 7.47 -12.17
C ARG A 44 -16.76 6.62 -11.88
N ARG A 45 -17.30 5.93 -12.87
CA ARG A 45 -18.27 4.86 -12.62
C ARG A 45 -17.61 3.69 -11.90
N ILE A 46 -18.40 2.98 -11.10
CA ILE A 46 -17.93 1.78 -10.39
C ILE A 46 -17.43 0.69 -11.35
N ASP A 47 -18.06 0.57 -12.52
CA ASP A 47 -17.73 -0.39 -13.57
C ASP A 47 -16.60 0.08 -14.52
N THR A 48 -16.16 1.33 -14.44
CA THR A 48 -14.94 1.78 -15.13
C THR A 48 -13.72 1.20 -14.42
N PRO A 49 -12.90 0.35 -15.06
CA PRO A 49 -11.71 -0.20 -14.43
C PRO A 49 -10.74 0.90 -13.97
N ASP A 50 -10.15 0.73 -12.79
CA ASP A 50 -9.10 1.62 -12.32
C ASP A 50 -7.82 1.40 -13.14
N SER A 51 -7.14 2.47 -13.53
CA SER A 51 -5.91 2.42 -14.33
C SER A 51 -5.03 3.62 -14.05
N VAL A 52 -3.73 3.50 -14.33
CA VAL A 52 -2.79 4.62 -14.20
C VAL A 52 -3.27 5.83 -15.03
N SER A 53 -3.67 5.59 -16.27
CA SER A 53 -4.24 6.61 -17.18
C SER A 53 -5.45 7.31 -16.56
N LEU A 54 -6.38 6.55 -15.98
CA LEU A 54 -7.55 7.09 -15.30
C LEU A 54 -7.17 8.01 -14.13
N ARG A 55 -6.23 7.59 -13.30
CA ARG A 55 -5.77 8.35 -12.14
C ARG A 55 -5.04 9.62 -12.55
N VAL A 56 -4.19 9.54 -13.57
CA VAL A 56 -3.46 10.68 -14.13
C VAL A 56 -4.40 11.70 -14.77
N HIS A 57 -5.40 11.24 -15.53
CA HIS A 57 -6.40 12.10 -16.15
C HIS A 57 -7.09 13.01 -15.11
N SER A 58 -7.39 12.46 -13.93
CA SER A 58 -8.01 13.20 -12.82
C SER A 58 -7.17 14.39 -12.32
N LEU A 59 -5.85 14.37 -12.54
CA LEU A 59 -4.90 15.37 -12.05
C LEU A 59 -4.63 16.48 -13.07
N ARG A 60 -4.87 16.24 -14.36
CA ARG A 60 -4.51 17.14 -15.47
C ARG A 60 -5.12 18.55 -15.32
N CYS A 61 -6.35 18.65 -14.82
CA CYS A 61 -7.01 19.94 -14.63
C CYS A 61 -6.46 20.73 -13.43
N SER A 62 -5.81 20.06 -12.49
CA SER A 62 -5.41 20.61 -11.20
C SER A 62 -3.92 20.96 -11.13
N VAL A 63 -3.07 20.18 -11.81
CA VAL A 63 -1.60 20.28 -11.74
C VAL A 63 -1.05 21.08 -12.93
N ALA A 64 -0.25 22.12 -12.67
CA ALA A 64 0.38 22.89 -13.74
C ALA A 64 1.58 22.12 -14.36
N ALA A 65 1.88 22.37 -15.64
CA ALA A 65 2.95 21.66 -16.38
C ALA A 65 4.32 21.68 -15.66
N HIS A 66 4.65 22.77 -14.98
CA HIS A 66 5.93 22.93 -14.24
C HIS A 66 5.95 22.25 -12.86
N GLN A 67 4.81 21.73 -12.38
CA GLN A 67 4.71 20.98 -11.13
C GLN A 67 4.93 19.48 -11.37
N ILE A 68 5.33 18.80 -10.31
CA ILE A 68 5.58 17.36 -10.28
C ILE A 68 4.73 16.78 -9.15
N VAL A 69 3.92 15.77 -9.44
CA VAL A 69 3.10 15.03 -8.47
C VAL A 69 4.02 14.18 -7.60
N VAL A 70 3.83 14.22 -6.27
CA VAL A 70 4.71 13.58 -5.29
C VAL A 70 3.94 12.85 -4.18
N ASP A 71 4.68 12.17 -3.30
CA ASP A 71 4.19 11.60 -2.04
C ASP A 71 2.98 10.67 -2.25
N ARG A 72 1.89 10.83 -1.48
CA ARG A 72 0.73 9.92 -1.49
C ARG A 72 -0.02 10.00 -2.81
N THR A 73 -0.07 11.18 -3.42
CA THR A 73 -0.67 11.33 -4.75
C THR A 73 0.14 10.58 -5.81
N ALA A 74 1.47 10.63 -5.74
CA ALA A 74 2.31 9.85 -6.67
C ALA A 74 2.17 8.34 -6.45
N ALA A 75 2.11 7.87 -5.19
CA ALA A 75 1.89 6.45 -4.90
C ALA A 75 0.54 5.97 -5.43
N TRP A 76 -0.51 6.77 -5.23
CA TRP A 76 -1.83 6.48 -5.77
C TRP A 76 -1.81 6.39 -7.30
N VAL A 77 -1.16 7.33 -8.00
CA VAL A 77 -0.96 7.25 -9.46
C VAL A 77 -0.29 5.92 -9.85
N HIS A 78 0.75 5.52 -9.11
CA HIS A 78 1.49 4.27 -9.27
C HIS A 78 0.74 3.00 -8.83
N GLY A 79 -0.52 3.12 -8.40
CA GLY A 79 -1.39 2.00 -8.07
C GLY A 79 -1.29 1.52 -6.62
N VAL A 80 -0.70 2.31 -5.73
CA VAL A 80 -0.60 2.01 -4.30
C VAL A 80 -1.37 3.08 -3.52
N ASP A 81 -2.52 2.71 -2.96
CA ASP A 81 -3.27 3.62 -2.09
C ASP A 81 -2.72 3.56 -0.66
N VAL A 82 -2.22 4.69 -0.17
CA VAL A 82 -1.62 4.84 1.16
C VAL A 82 -2.49 5.65 2.11
N HIS A 83 -3.73 5.95 1.72
CA HIS A 83 -4.69 6.66 2.57
C HIS A 83 -5.41 5.67 3.49
N THR A 84 -5.66 6.09 4.72
CA THR A 84 -6.53 5.34 5.62
C THR A 84 -7.99 5.45 5.18
N PHE A 85 -8.83 4.48 5.54
CA PHE A 85 -10.27 4.53 5.28
C PHE A 85 -10.93 5.82 5.80
N ALA A 86 -10.48 6.34 6.96
CA ALA A 86 -10.97 7.60 7.51
C ALA A 86 -10.56 8.83 6.69
N GLU A 87 -9.46 8.74 5.92
CA GLU A 87 -9.00 9.80 5.01
C GLU A 87 -9.72 9.78 3.65
N HIS A 88 -10.40 8.68 3.29
CA HIS A 88 -11.16 8.60 2.02
C HIS A 88 -12.35 9.56 1.97
N ASP A 89 -12.91 9.94 3.12
CA ASP A 89 -13.99 10.92 3.22
C ASP A 89 -13.49 12.37 3.12
N ALA A 90 -12.20 12.62 3.40
CA ALA A 90 -11.60 13.94 3.35
C ALA A 90 -10.93 14.22 1.99
N ILE A 91 -11.05 15.46 1.50
CA ILE A 91 -10.34 15.88 0.28
C ILE A 91 -8.86 16.03 0.62
N ALA A 92 -8.04 15.00 0.41
CA ALA A 92 -6.59 15.17 0.43
C ALA A 92 -6.18 16.16 -0.68
N ALA A 93 -5.43 17.20 -0.32
CA ALA A 93 -4.86 18.11 -1.31
C ALA A 93 -3.91 17.33 -2.22
N VAL A 94 -3.95 17.62 -3.52
CA VAL A 94 -3.03 16.98 -4.49
C VAL A 94 -1.61 17.42 -4.13
N GLU A 95 -0.76 16.45 -3.82
CA GLU A 95 0.60 16.68 -3.35
C GLU A 95 1.52 16.91 -4.56
N THR A 96 2.12 18.09 -4.60
CA THR A 96 2.99 18.52 -5.70
C THR A 96 4.29 19.14 -5.19
N CYS A 97 5.30 19.14 -6.02
CA CYS A 97 6.48 19.96 -5.81
C CYS A 97 6.90 20.72 -7.06
N SER A 98 7.67 21.78 -6.84
CA SER A 98 8.47 22.43 -7.86
C SER A 98 9.95 22.10 -7.63
N LEU A 99 10.74 22.12 -8.70
CA LEU A 99 12.20 22.07 -8.59
C LEU A 99 12.70 23.33 -7.87
N ARG A 100 13.83 23.22 -7.14
CA ARG A 100 14.49 24.40 -6.54
C ARG A 100 14.69 25.51 -7.58
N GLY A 101 14.52 26.75 -7.14
CA GLY A 101 14.58 27.94 -8.00
C GLY A 101 13.27 28.27 -8.73
N ARG A 102 12.24 27.42 -8.64
CA ARG A 102 10.88 27.74 -9.12
C ARG A 102 9.95 28.00 -7.95
N HIS A 103 9.02 28.94 -8.09
CA HIS A 103 8.03 29.23 -7.06
C HIS A 103 7.16 27.99 -6.76
N ALA A 104 6.91 27.73 -5.47
CA ALA A 104 5.88 26.78 -5.07
C ALA A 104 4.51 27.28 -5.54
N THR A 105 3.57 26.37 -5.75
CA THR A 105 2.21 26.75 -6.14
C THR A 105 1.52 27.58 -5.06
N ARG A 106 0.66 28.50 -5.49
CA ARG A 106 -0.22 29.28 -4.61
C ARG A 106 -1.67 28.78 -4.64
N ARG A 107 -1.96 27.70 -5.37
CA ARG A 107 -3.31 27.11 -5.44
C ARG A 107 -3.63 26.41 -4.12
N ARG A 108 -4.79 26.69 -3.52
CA ARG A 108 -5.18 26.16 -2.19
C ARG A 108 -5.47 24.66 -2.24
N GLU A 109 -5.89 24.15 -3.39
CA GLU A 109 -6.15 22.73 -3.66
C GLU A 109 -4.88 21.87 -3.82
N LEU A 110 -3.70 22.50 -3.87
CA LEU A 110 -2.42 21.81 -4.02
C LEU A 110 -1.54 22.03 -2.77
N SER A 111 -0.95 20.95 -2.28
CA SER A 111 0.19 21.06 -1.36
C SER A 111 1.44 21.27 -2.19
N GLY A 112 2.06 22.44 -2.09
CA GLY A 112 3.26 22.80 -2.86
C GLY A 112 4.51 22.84 -1.99
N ARG A 113 5.53 22.06 -2.35
CA ARG A 113 6.87 22.14 -1.75
C ARG A 113 7.95 22.31 -2.81
N GLN A 114 9.16 22.68 -2.41
CA GLN A 114 10.33 22.56 -3.27
C GLN A 114 11.08 21.27 -2.95
N ARG A 115 11.58 20.59 -3.99
CA ARG A 115 12.43 19.40 -3.83
C ARG A 115 13.59 19.41 -4.81
N ASP A 116 14.68 18.79 -4.37
CA ASP A 116 15.75 18.38 -5.26
C ASP A 116 15.39 17.02 -5.86
N LEU A 117 15.14 17.02 -7.16
CA LEU A 117 14.86 15.84 -7.96
C LEU A 117 15.90 15.75 -9.07
N LEU A 118 16.46 14.56 -9.28
CA LEU A 118 17.18 14.27 -10.51
C LEU A 118 16.18 14.04 -11.65
N PRO A 119 16.61 14.17 -12.92
CA PRO A 119 15.77 13.80 -14.05
C PRO A 119 15.24 12.38 -13.96
N THR A 120 16.03 11.43 -13.45
CA THR A 120 15.63 10.02 -13.23
C THR A 120 14.64 9.81 -12.09
N ASP A 121 14.45 10.81 -11.22
CA ASP A 121 13.42 10.76 -10.18
C ASP A 121 12.04 11.14 -10.71
N ILE A 122 11.94 11.57 -11.97
CA ILE A 122 10.72 12.09 -12.58
C ILE A 122 10.35 11.20 -13.76
N VAL A 123 9.10 10.77 -13.80
CA VAL A 123 8.49 10.12 -14.95
C VAL A 123 7.37 11.01 -15.48
N GLU A 124 7.12 10.94 -16.78
CA GLU A 124 5.98 11.61 -17.41
C GLU A 124 4.97 10.55 -17.85
N ILE A 125 3.73 10.71 -17.41
CA ILE A 125 2.62 9.83 -17.74
C ILE A 125 1.53 10.73 -18.31
N GLU A 126 1.18 10.56 -19.59
CA GLU A 126 0.15 11.34 -20.28
C GLU A 126 0.25 12.87 -20.07
N GLY A 127 1.48 13.41 -20.10
CA GLY A 127 1.76 14.83 -19.93
C GLY A 127 1.76 15.33 -18.48
N VAL A 128 1.56 14.45 -17.50
CA VAL A 128 1.68 14.76 -16.07
C VAL A 128 3.01 14.23 -15.56
N ARG A 129 3.80 15.11 -14.94
CA ARG A 129 5.08 14.73 -14.33
C ARG A 129 4.84 14.24 -12.91
N VAL A 130 5.40 13.08 -12.57
CA VAL A 130 5.23 12.36 -11.30
C VAL A 130 6.59 11.88 -10.82
N THR A 131 6.83 11.79 -9.51
CA THR A 131 8.03 11.10 -9.03
C THR A 131 8.03 9.63 -9.44
N SER A 132 9.18 9.06 -9.80
CA SER A 132 9.30 7.64 -10.12
C SER A 132 8.87 6.75 -8.94
N PRO A 133 8.46 5.49 -9.16
CA PRO A 133 8.02 4.61 -8.07
C PRO A 133 9.04 4.46 -6.95
N LEU A 134 10.32 4.26 -7.29
CA LEU A 134 11.42 4.15 -6.33
C LEU A 134 11.59 5.47 -5.54
N ARG A 135 11.57 6.62 -6.24
CA ARG A 135 11.65 7.93 -5.58
C ARG A 135 10.50 8.14 -4.61
N THR A 136 9.29 7.78 -5.05
CA THR A 136 8.07 7.89 -4.27
C THR A 136 8.15 7.02 -3.01
N ALA A 137 8.66 5.80 -3.11
CA ALA A 137 8.87 4.92 -1.96
C ALA A 137 9.80 5.54 -0.90
N LEU A 138 10.94 6.11 -1.31
CA LEU A 138 11.85 6.79 -0.37
C LEU A 138 11.25 8.08 0.22
N ASP A 139 10.48 8.82 -0.58
CA ASP A 139 9.76 10.01 -0.13
C ASP A 139 8.73 9.67 0.95
N LEU A 140 7.95 8.60 0.75
CA LEU A 140 6.98 8.09 1.71
C LEU A 140 7.65 7.46 2.94
N GLY A 141 8.76 6.76 2.76
CA GLY A 141 9.60 6.23 3.84
C GLY A 141 10.03 7.30 4.85
N CYS A 142 10.22 8.54 4.38
CA CYS A 142 10.56 9.69 5.21
C CYS A 142 9.35 10.39 5.85
N ASN A 143 8.17 10.30 5.21
CA ASN A 143 7.07 11.24 5.48
C ASN A 143 5.84 10.57 6.12
N LEU A 144 5.67 9.25 5.99
CA LEU A 144 4.58 8.50 6.63
C LEU A 144 4.99 7.96 8.00
N GLN A 145 3.99 7.57 8.78
CA GLN A 145 4.18 6.78 9.99
C GLN A 145 4.81 5.42 9.62
N ARG A 146 5.55 4.81 10.56
CA ARG A 146 6.47 3.70 10.29
C ARG A 146 5.82 2.53 9.53
N ARG A 147 4.61 2.11 9.93
CA ARG A 147 3.88 0.97 9.34
C ARG A 147 3.42 1.29 7.92
N GLU A 148 2.82 2.45 7.73
CA GLU A 148 2.33 2.95 6.44
C GLU A 148 3.48 3.22 5.48
N ALA A 149 4.58 3.77 5.98
CA ALA A 149 5.84 3.94 5.25
C ALA A 149 6.35 2.59 4.73
N TYR A 150 6.49 1.60 5.60
CA TYR A 150 7.00 0.28 5.22
C TYR A 150 6.09 -0.42 4.21
N ALA A 151 4.78 -0.39 4.45
CA ALA A 151 3.79 -0.96 3.54
C ALA A 151 3.84 -0.31 2.15
N ALA A 152 3.85 1.03 2.09
CA ALA A 152 3.95 1.74 0.82
C ALA A 152 5.24 1.39 0.06
N MET A 153 6.36 1.28 0.78
CA MET A 153 7.64 0.90 0.17
C MET A 153 7.62 -0.51 -0.40
N CYS A 154 7.05 -1.49 0.31
CA CYS A 154 6.95 -2.88 -0.17
C CYS A 154 6.00 -3.00 -1.37
N LEU A 155 4.84 -2.33 -1.33
CA LEU A 155 3.87 -2.38 -2.42
C LEU A 155 4.37 -1.66 -3.67
N LEU A 156 5.04 -0.51 -3.53
CA LEU A 156 5.68 0.14 -4.68
C LEU A 156 6.79 -0.75 -5.27
N ALA A 157 7.58 -1.42 -4.42
CA ALA A 157 8.62 -2.36 -4.86
C ALA A 157 8.02 -3.54 -5.64
N ARG A 158 6.94 -4.13 -5.13
CA ARG A 158 6.19 -5.20 -5.78
C ARG A 158 5.64 -4.79 -7.14
N HIS A 159 4.90 -3.68 -7.19
CA HIS A 159 4.20 -3.24 -8.40
C HIS A 159 5.15 -2.80 -9.52
N HIS A 160 6.35 -2.33 -9.17
CA HIS A 160 7.28 -1.72 -10.12
C HIS A 160 8.64 -2.42 -10.21
N GLY A 161 8.79 -3.59 -9.58
CA GLY A 161 9.92 -4.50 -9.78
C GLY A 161 11.28 -3.98 -9.29
N PHE A 162 11.32 -3.22 -8.19
CA PHE A 162 12.58 -2.81 -7.55
C PHE A 162 12.77 -3.48 -6.18
N THR A 163 14.00 -3.48 -5.67
CA THR A 163 14.37 -4.21 -4.45
C THR A 163 14.84 -3.27 -3.32
N SER A 164 15.06 -3.83 -2.12
CA SER A 164 15.73 -3.13 -1.01
C SER A 164 17.12 -2.63 -1.40
N ILE A 165 17.85 -3.37 -2.24
CA ILE A 165 19.18 -2.96 -2.74
C ILE A 165 19.07 -1.67 -3.57
N ASP A 166 18.04 -1.55 -4.41
CA ASP A 166 17.84 -0.36 -5.24
C ASP A 166 17.48 0.87 -4.40
N LEU A 167 16.66 0.68 -3.36
CA LEU A 167 16.36 1.73 -2.39
C LEU A 167 17.62 2.17 -1.63
N LEU A 168 18.41 1.23 -1.12
CA LEU A 168 19.64 1.52 -0.38
C LEU A 168 20.71 2.21 -1.23
N ARG A 169 20.75 1.96 -2.55
CA ARG A 169 21.62 2.69 -3.48
C ARG A 169 21.24 4.16 -3.62
N GLN A 170 19.95 4.49 -3.50
CA GLN A 170 19.43 5.85 -3.69
C GLN A 170 19.28 6.63 -2.37
N GLU A 171 19.10 5.94 -1.24
CA GLU A 171 18.92 6.53 0.10
C GLU A 171 20.00 7.54 0.50
N PRO A 172 21.31 7.39 0.20
CA PRO A 172 22.33 8.37 0.59
C PRO A 172 22.04 9.80 0.12
N ARG A 173 21.27 9.96 -0.96
CA ARG A 173 20.82 11.27 -1.49
C ARG A 173 19.81 11.97 -0.58
N PHE A 174 19.21 11.25 0.37
CA PHE A 174 18.25 11.74 1.36
C PHE A 174 18.93 12.18 2.66
N ARG A 175 20.27 12.21 2.70
CA ARG A 175 21.04 12.68 3.87
C ARG A 175 20.52 14.05 4.34
N ARG A 176 20.33 14.18 5.66
CA ARG A 176 19.79 15.38 6.35
C ARG A 176 18.31 15.68 6.06
N ARG A 177 17.61 14.87 5.28
CA ARG A 177 16.16 15.00 5.12
C ARG A 177 15.45 14.55 6.38
N ARG A 178 14.43 15.30 6.80
CA ARG A 178 13.54 14.89 7.90
C ARG A 178 12.97 13.50 7.59
N GLY A 179 13.01 12.60 8.58
CA GLY A 179 12.49 11.24 8.45
C GLY A 179 13.45 10.21 7.84
N VAL A 180 14.62 10.63 7.34
CA VAL A 180 15.58 9.68 6.74
C VAL A 180 16.08 8.61 7.72
N VAL A 181 16.15 8.94 9.02
CA VAL A 181 16.51 8.01 10.09
C VAL A 181 15.53 6.83 10.19
N GLN A 182 14.24 7.04 9.88
CA GLN A 182 13.26 5.97 9.76
C GLN A 182 13.35 5.27 8.40
N CYS A 183 13.46 6.05 7.32
CA CYS A 183 13.47 5.53 5.95
C CYS A 183 14.59 4.51 5.72
N ARG A 184 15.80 4.79 6.23
CA ARG A 184 16.98 3.93 6.00
C ARG A 184 16.82 2.49 6.51
N PRO A 185 16.47 2.22 7.78
CA PRO A 185 16.25 0.85 8.23
C PRO A 185 15.05 0.21 7.53
N LEU A 186 13.98 0.95 7.24
CA LEU A 186 12.84 0.39 6.49
C LEU A 186 13.23 -0.03 5.07
N ALA A 187 14.07 0.76 4.38
CA ALA A 187 14.56 0.43 3.04
C ALA A 187 15.31 -0.90 2.99
N ALA A 188 16.05 -1.24 4.06
CA ALA A 188 16.75 -2.52 4.17
C ALA A 188 15.78 -3.71 4.38
N LEU A 189 14.62 -3.47 4.98
CA LEU A 189 13.61 -4.49 5.28
C LEU A 189 12.62 -4.75 4.13
N VAL A 190 12.61 -3.92 3.09
CA VAL A 190 11.64 -4.03 1.99
C VAL A 190 11.72 -5.40 1.32
N ASP A 191 10.56 -6.04 1.17
CA ASP A 191 10.40 -7.31 0.47
C ASP A 191 9.26 -7.20 -0.56
N PRO A 192 9.53 -7.30 -1.87
CA PRO A 192 8.52 -7.14 -2.92
C PRO A 192 7.53 -8.30 -3.01
N ARG A 193 7.72 -9.38 -2.23
CA ARG A 193 6.77 -10.49 -2.16
C ARG A 193 5.52 -10.16 -1.32
N VAL A 194 5.60 -9.16 -0.45
CA VAL A 194 4.45 -8.71 0.37
C VAL A 194 3.35 -8.14 -0.53
N GLU A 195 2.12 -8.64 -0.38
CA GLU A 195 1.03 -8.37 -1.33
C GLU A 195 0.02 -7.34 -0.81
N SER A 196 0.00 -7.07 0.50
CA SER A 196 -0.94 -6.14 1.12
C SER A 196 -0.31 -5.26 2.20
N HIS A 197 -0.98 -4.15 2.54
CA HIS A 197 -0.57 -3.28 3.64
C HIS A 197 -0.49 -4.04 4.97
N ARG A 198 -1.45 -4.94 5.19
CA ARG A 198 -1.60 -5.66 6.45
C ARG A 198 -0.57 -6.77 6.60
N GLU A 199 -0.25 -7.48 5.52
CA GLU A 199 0.92 -8.36 5.49
C GLU A 199 2.21 -7.59 5.79
N ALA A 200 2.40 -6.41 5.19
CA ALA A 200 3.58 -5.59 5.48
C ALA A 200 3.66 -5.22 6.97
N TRP A 201 2.52 -4.94 7.60
CA TRP A 201 2.49 -4.65 9.03
C TRP A 201 2.84 -5.89 9.84
N VAL A 202 2.28 -7.06 9.53
CA VAL A 202 2.62 -8.32 10.21
C VAL A 202 4.13 -8.58 10.14
N LEU A 203 4.72 -8.49 8.94
CA LEU A 203 6.16 -8.68 8.77
C LEU A 203 6.96 -7.66 9.58
N LEU A 204 6.56 -6.39 9.58
CA LEU A 204 7.24 -5.36 10.36
C LEU A 204 7.17 -5.63 11.86
N GLU A 205 6.02 -6.08 12.39
CA GLU A 205 5.89 -6.43 13.81
C GLU A 205 6.81 -7.58 14.20
N ILE A 206 6.90 -8.63 13.37
CA ILE A 206 7.81 -9.76 13.58
C ILE A 206 9.27 -9.27 13.64
N LEU A 207 9.66 -8.41 12.69
CA LEU A 207 11.02 -7.87 12.59
C LEU A 207 11.35 -6.90 13.73
N ASP A 208 10.39 -6.08 14.16
CA ASP A 208 10.57 -5.11 15.25
C ASP A 208 10.74 -5.80 16.61
N GLU A 209 10.15 -6.99 16.81
CA GLU A 209 10.37 -7.85 17.98
C GLU A 209 11.69 -8.66 17.89
N GLY A 210 12.41 -8.55 16.78
CA GLY A 210 13.66 -9.26 16.56
C GLY A 210 13.47 -10.76 16.36
N LEU A 211 12.27 -11.23 16.04
CA LEU A 211 12.04 -12.62 15.66
C LEU A 211 12.70 -12.91 14.29
N PRO A 212 12.99 -14.19 13.96
CA PRO A 212 13.53 -14.54 12.65
C PRO A 212 12.59 -14.05 11.56
N LYS A 213 13.16 -13.61 10.44
CA LYS A 213 12.38 -13.24 9.27
C LYS A 213 11.69 -14.50 8.71
N PRO A 214 10.35 -14.52 8.56
CA PRO A 214 9.66 -15.62 7.89
C PRO A 214 9.89 -15.55 6.38
N GLU A 215 9.65 -16.66 5.68
CA GLU A 215 9.52 -16.69 4.23
C GLU A 215 8.13 -16.19 3.81
N PRO A 216 8.02 -15.05 3.09
CA PRO A 216 6.75 -14.58 2.57
C PRO A 216 6.27 -15.44 1.39
N GLN A 217 4.95 -15.56 1.25
CA GLN A 217 4.28 -16.18 0.09
C GLN A 217 4.77 -17.62 -0.18
N TRP A 218 4.90 -18.40 0.89
CA TRP A 218 5.45 -19.76 0.85
C TRP A 218 4.41 -20.76 0.34
N TRP A 219 4.79 -21.57 -0.65
CA TRP A 219 3.95 -22.65 -1.17
C TRP A 219 4.24 -23.97 -0.48
N ILE A 220 3.18 -24.65 -0.06
CA ILE A 220 3.20 -26.06 0.31
C ILE A 220 2.79 -26.85 -0.91
N GLU A 221 3.69 -27.76 -1.32
CA GLU A 221 3.43 -28.72 -2.38
C GLU A 221 2.90 -30.03 -1.80
N ILE A 222 1.80 -30.53 -2.37
CA ILE A 222 1.22 -31.84 -2.07
C ILE A 222 1.32 -32.64 -3.36
N ASP A 223 2.03 -33.77 -3.30
CA ASP A 223 2.29 -34.63 -4.47
C ASP A 223 2.90 -33.87 -5.67
N GLY A 224 3.76 -32.87 -5.38
CA GLY A 224 4.42 -32.04 -6.39
C GLY A 224 3.55 -30.91 -6.97
N VAL A 225 2.36 -30.68 -6.41
CA VAL A 225 1.43 -29.62 -6.83
C VAL A 225 1.39 -28.50 -5.77
N PRO A 226 1.71 -27.24 -6.13
CA PRO A 226 1.53 -26.10 -5.24
C PRO A 226 0.06 -25.96 -4.84
N THR A 227 -0.26 -26.34 -3.60
CA THR A 227 -1.66 -26.50 -3.15
C THR A 227 -2.06 -25.38 -2.21
N TYR A 228 -1.25 -25.10 -1.18
CA TYR A 228 -1.53 -24.04 -0.22
C TYR A 228 -0.45 -22.98 -0.24
N ARG A 229 -0.86 -21.71 -0.34
CA ARG A 229 0.02 -20.55 -0.21
C ARG A 229 -0.18 -19.93 1.16
N LEU A 230 0.93 -19.69 1.86
CA LEU A 230 0.97 -19.09 3.19
C LEU A 230 1.57 -17.68 3.10
N ASP A 231 0.94 -16.71 3.76
CA ASP A 231 1.43 -15.32 3.76
C ASP A 231 2.87 -15.24 4.30
N PHE A 232 3.11 -15.88 5.44
CA PHE A 232 4.42 -15.97 6.08
C PHE A 232 4.62 -17.36 6.69
N ALA A 233 5.75 -18.00 6.39
CA ALA A 233 6.07 -19.33 6.90
C ALA A 233 7.46 -19.40 7.54
N TYR A 234 7.57 -20.28 8.53
CA TYR A 234 8.81 -20.81 9.09
C TYR A 234 8.84 -22.31 8.79
N PRO A 235 9.29 -22.74 7.59
CA PRO A 235 9.15 -24.13 7.16
C PRO A 235 9.83 -25.13 8.10
N ALA A 236 11.00 -24.76 8.65
CA ALA A 236 11.74 -25.60 9.58
C ALA A 236 11.02 -25.83 10.92
N ALA A 237 10.20 -24.87 11.36
CA ALA A 237 9.42 -24.96 12.58
C ALA A 237 7.96 -25.38 12.34
N ARG A 238 7.54 -25.52 11.07
CA ARG A 238 6.14 -25.67 10.65
C ARG A 238 5.23 -24.64 11.32
N VAL A 239 5.64 -23.38 11.33
CA VAL A 239 4.80 -22.27 11.83
C VAL A 239 4.42 -21.39 10.66
N CYS A 240 3.17 -20.94 10.59
CA CYS A 240 2.74 -19.91 9.65
C CYS A 240 1.97 -18.79 10.34
N VAL A 241 2.06 -17.60 9.77
CA VAL A 241 1.33 -16.40 10.20
C VAL A 241 0.50 -15.93 9.01
N GLU A 242 -0.82 -15.93 9.15
CA GLU A 242 -1.77 -15.47 8.13
C GLU A 242 -2.45 -14.18 8.59
N TYR A 243 -2.64 -13.23 7.67
CA TYR A 243 -3.50 -12.09 7.93
C TYR A 243 -4.94 -12.38 7.48
N ASP A 244 -5.89 -12.32 8.41
CA ASP A 244 -7.31 -12.49 8.13
C ASP A 244 -7.98 -11.12 7.95
N GLY A 245 -8.16 -10.74 6.68
CA GLY A 245 -8.76 -9.49 6.27
C GLY A 245 -10.28 -9.59 6.14
N GLU A 246 -11.01 -9.91 7.21
CA GLU A 246 -12.50 -10.03 7.30
C GLU A 246 -13.33 -8.86 6.70
N GLU A 247 -12.72 -7.86 6.04
CA GLU A 247 -13.39 -6.80 5.25
C GLU A 247 -14.08 -7.27 3.97
N PHE A 248 -13.81 -8.50 3.51
CA PHE A 248 -14.64 -9.10 2.47
C PHE A 248 -15.89 -9.73 3.12
N HIS A 249 -16.81 -8.89 3.58
CA HIS A 249 -18.13 -9.36 4.02
C HIS A 249 -18.90 -10.11 2.91
N ASP A 250 -18.45 -9.96 1.66
CA ASP A 250 -18.94 -10.64 0.46
C ASP A 250 -18.17 -11.92 0.07
N LEU A 251 -17.29 -12.47 0.92
CA LEU A 251 -16.70 -13.79 0.63
C LEU A 251 -17.83 -14.80 0.45
N LEU A 252 -17.87 -15.43 -0.73
CA LEU A 252 -18.74 -16.56 -1.00
C LEU A 252 -18.48 -17.63 0.07
N GLU A 253 -19.52 -18.32 0.51
CA GLU A 253 -19.45 -19.38 1.53
C GLU A 253 -18.31 -20.38 1.22
N GLU A 254 -18.12 -20.69 -0.06
CA GLU A 254 -17.03 -21.51 -0.62
C GLU A 254 -15.62 -21.06 -0.21
N GLN A 255 -15.34 -19.75 -0.16
CA GLN A 255 -14.00 -19.25 0.24
C GLN A 255 -13.74 -19.46 1.73
N ARG A 256 -14.77 -19.30 2.57
CA ARG A 256 -14.65 -19.55 4.01
C ARG A 256 -14.46 -21.03 4.31
N GLU A 257 -15.18 -21.89 3.58
CA GLU A 257 -15.01 -23.34 3.67
C GLU A 257 -13.60 -23.77 3.25
N TYR A 258 -13.10 -23.23 2.14
CA TYR A 258 -11.75 -23.49 1.66
C TYR A 258 -10.67 -23.05 2.66
N ASP A 259 -10.78 -21.85 3.22
CA ASP A 259 -9.83 -21.37 4.23
C ASP A 259 -9.87 -22.21 5.51
N ALA A 260 -11.06 -22.63 5.93
CA ALA A 260 -11.23 -23.52 7.08
C ALA A 260 -10.63 -24.91 6.82
N GLU A 261 -10.83 -25.47 5.63
CA GLU A 261 -10.24 -26.74 5.20
C GLU A 261 -8.72 -26.65 5.15
N ARG A 262 -8.16 -25.61 4.51
CA ARG A 262 -6.73 -25.35 4.49
C ARG A 262 -6.15 -25.33 5.91
N ARG A 263 -6.75 -24.56 6.81
CA ARG A 263 -6.28 -24.43 8.20
C ARG A 263 -6.41 -25.74 8.98
N ARG A 264 -7.42 -26.57 8.70
CA ARG A 264 -7.50 -27.93 9.29
C ARG A 264 -6.37 -28.80 8.77
N TRP A 265 -6.19 -28.86 7.45
CA TRP A 265 -5.12 -29.64 6.82
C TRP A 265 -3.74 -29.26 7.37
N LEU A 266 -3.45 -27.96 7.48
CA LEU A 266 -2.19 -27.48 8.06
C LEU A 266 -1.96 -28.05 9.46
N ARG A 267 -2.95 -27.95 10.34
CA ARG A 267 -2.85 -28.46 11.72
C ARG A 267 -2.69 -29.97 11.77
N ASP A 268 -3.43 -30.72 10.95
CA ASP A 268 -3.32 -32.18 10.86
C ASP A 268 -1.93 -32.62 10.38
N HIS A 269 -1.22 -31.75 9.66
CA HIS A 269 0.16 -31.98 9.20
C HIS A 269 1.22 -31.32 10.09
N GLY A 270 0.84 -30.95 11.32
CA GLY A 270 1.73 -30.45 12.37
C GLY A 270 2.15 -29.00 12.20
N TRP A 271 1.40 -28.20 11.44
CA TRP A 271 1.63 -26.76 11.38
C TRP A 271 0.94 -26.03 12.53
N VAL A 272 1.66 -25.10 13.14
CA VAL A 272 1.09 -24.08 14.01
C VAL A 272 0.64 -22.91 13.13
N VAL A 273 -0.67 -22.63 13.13
CA VAL A 273 -1.27 -21.55 12.34
C VAL A 273 -1.65 -20.39 13.26
N ILE A 274 -0.97 -19.25 13.08
CA ILE A 274 -1.24 -18.01 13.82
C ILE A 274 -2.01 -17.07 12.89
N VAL A 275 -3.20 -16.67 13.31
CA VAL A 275 -4.07 -15.79 12.54
C VAL A 275 -4.06 -14.39 13.15
N VAL A 276 -3.65 -13.40 12.38
CA VAL A 276 -3.61 -11.99 12.77
C VAL A 276 -4.78 -11.26 12.12
N LYS A 277 -5.61 -10.60 12.93
CA LYS A 277 -6.76 -9.82 12.46
C LYS A 277 -6.47 -8.33 12.47
N ARG A 278 -7.37 -7.53 11.87
CA ARG A 278 -7.30 -6.05 11.89
C ARG A 278 -7.04 -5.44 13.27
N GLY A 279 -7.65 -6.00 14.31
CA GLY A 279 -7.54 -5.50 15.70
C GLY A 279 -6.26 -5.89 16.43
N ASP A 280 -5.43 -6.77 15.85
CA ASP A 280 -4.29 -7.38 16.54
C ASP A 280 -2.98 -6.57 16.42
N PHE A 281 -3.03 -5.34 15.94
CA PHE A 281 -1.83 -4.48 15.80
C PHE A 281 -1.58 -3.56 17.01
N THR A 282 -2.39 -3.62 18.07
CA THR A 282 -2.22 -2.78 19.27
C THR A 282 -2.53 -3.55 20.57
N GLY A 283 -2.02 -3.03 21.69
CA GLY A 283 -2.34 -3.50 23.04
C GLY A 283 -2.10 -4.99 23.29
N ALA A 284 -2.95 -5.58 24.15
CA ALA A 284 -2.85 -6.98 24.54
C ALA A 284 -3.03 -7.95 23.37
N ALA A 285 -3.78 -7.55 22.35
CA ALA A 285 -4.02 -8.35 21.16
C ALA A 285 -2.72 -8.57 20.37
N ARG A 286 -1.95 -7.49 20.17
CA ARG A 286 -0.60 -7.56 19.58
C ARG A 286 0.34 -8.43 20.40
N THR A 287 0.41 -8.17 21.70
CA THR A 287 1.31 -8.92 22.60
C THR A 287 1.02 -10.42 22.58
N ARG A 288 -0.26 -10.81 22.51
CA ARG A 288 -0.67 -12.21 22.49
C ARG A 288 -0.13 -12.93 21.26
N TRP A 289 -0.40 -12.47 20.05
CA TRP A 289 0.01 -13.23 18.85
C TRP A 289 1.52 -13.24 18.65
N ILE A 290 2.24 -12.19 19.08
CA ILE A 290 3.71 -12.18 19.10
C ILE A 290 4.25 -13.25 20.06
N ARG A 291 3.70 -13.34 21.27
CA ARG A 291 4.10 -14.37 22.24
C ARG A 291 3.78 -15.76 21.72
N ASP A 292 2.59 -15.96 21.15
CA ASP A 292 2.20 -17.26 20.58
C ASP A 292 3.16 -17.66 19.45
N LEU A 293 3.64 -16.69 18.65
CA LEU A 293 4.67 -16.91 17.64
C LEU A 293 6.03 -17.25 18.25
N GLU A 294 6.47 -16.51 19.28
CA GLU A 294 7.73 -16.78 19.98
C GLU A 294 7.74 -18.20 20.58
N GLU A 295 6.66 -18.59 21.25
CA GLU A 295 6.48 -19.94 21.83
C GLU A 295 6.51 -21.03 20.75
N ALA A 296 5.85 -20.79 19.62
CA ALA A 296 5.85 -21.74 18.49
C ALA A 296 7.23 -21.91 17.85
N LEU A 297 8.07 -20.86 17.88
CA LEU A 297 9.43 -20.90 17.32
C LEU A 297 10.49 -21.43 18.30
N ALA A 298 10.22 -21.40 19.61
CA ALA A 298 11.19 -21.79 20.63
C ALA A 298 11.80 -23.18 20.45
N PRO A 299 11.05 -24.25 20.11
CA PRO A 299 11.63 -25.60 19.93
C PRO A 299 12.66 -25.70 18.81
N SER A 300 12.52 -24.89 17.77
CA SER A 300 13.37 -24.94 16.56
C SER A 300 14.54 -23.95 16.60
N TYR A 301 14.48 -22.93 17.45
CA TYR A 301 15.42 -21.80 17.40
C TYR A 301 16.08 -21.42 18.74
N SER A 302 15.96 -22.27 19.77
CA SER A 302 16.37 -21.98 21.17
C SER A 302 17.83 -21.57 21.43
N ASN A 303 18.73 -21.57 20.43
CA ASN A 303 20.16 -21.28 20.63
C ASN A 303 20.69 -20.02 19.93
N ARG A 304 19.85 -19.15 19.36
CA ARG A 304 20.32 -17.87 18.79
C ARG A 304 19.57 -16.70 19.41
N ARG A 305 20.24 -15.95 20.29
CA ARG A 305 19.88 -14.54 20.50
C ARG A 305 19.87 -13.89 19.13
N TRP A 306 18.69 -13.49 18.68
CA TRP A 306 18.48 -12.91 17.37
C TRP A 306 19.36 -11.68 17.22
N SER A 307 20.29 -11.72 16.26
CA SER A 307 21.12 -10.56 15.93
C SER A 307 20.20 -9.46 15.41
N LYS A 308 20.10 -8.37 16.15
CA LYS A 308 19.41 -7.15 15.70
C LYS A 308 20.16 -6.61 14.48
N TRP A 309 19.48 -6.54 13.34
CA TRP A 309 19.99 -5.92 12.11
C TRP A 309 19.99 -4.40 12.22
#